data_AF-A0A255GLE0-F1
#
_entry.id   AF-A0A255GLE0-F1
#
_cell.length_a   1.000
_cell.length_b   1.000
_cell.length_c   1.000
_cell.angle_alpha   90.00
_cell.angle_beta   90.00
_cell.angle_gamma   90.00
#
_symmetry.space_group_name_H-M   'P 1'
#
loop_
_entity.id
_entity.type
_entity.pdbx_description
1 polymer ?
#
loop_
_entity_poly.entity_id
_entity_poly.type
_entity_poly.pdbx_seq_one_letter_code
_entity_poly.pdbx_strand_id
1 'polypeptide(L)'
;MEQALRRHLTILTVLTVALAAAHIALAGLYLIDRAAPAIVPVGMPDWLEVFILSGDDHFWIVLHATAALALIAALVVGVLRALAAFLSQTVWAAWCVVIFLWSLWTSPPVSLAAPVLLAILTVPLGRVVASTWTDEEMHCRRKG
;
A
#
# COMPACT_ATOMS: atom_id res chain seq x y z
N MET A 1 -6.22 30.96 12.00
CA MET A 1 -5.27 29.87 12.32
C MET A 1 -5.99 28.54 12.60
N GLU A 2 -7.01 28.51 13.47
CA GLU A 2 -7.74 27.29 13.83
C GLU A 2 -8.49 26.61 12.66
N GLN A 3 -9.07 27.40 11.74
CA GLN A 3 -9.75 26.88 10.55
C GLN A 3 -8.79 26.21 9.55
N ALA A 4 -7.55 26.70 9.45
CA ALA A 4 -6.54 26.13 8.57
C ALA A 4 -6.04 24.78 9.10
N LEU A 5 -5.83 24.68 10.42
CA LEU A 5 -5.45 23.43 11.09
C LEU A 5 -6.55 22.36 10.96
N ARG A 6 -7.82 22.73 11.16
CA ARG A 6 -8.95 21.81 10.94
C ARG A 6 -9.00 21.27 9.51
N ARG A 7 -8.85 22.13 8.50
CA ARG A 7 -8.81 21.70 7.09
C ARG A 7 -7.66 20.73 6.81
N HIS A 8 -6.48 21.00 7.36
CA HIS A 8 -5.32 20.14 7.20
C HIS A 8 -5.56 18.72 7.76
N LEU A 9 -6.07 18.64 8.99
CA LEU A 9 -6.43 17.37 9.63
C LEU A 9 -7.52 16.60 8.86
N THR A 10 -8.52 17.30 8.33
CA THR A 10 -9.55 16.68 7.49
C THR A 10 -8.96 16.08 6.23
N ILE A 11 -8.09 16.82 5.52
CA ILE A 11 -7.41 16.32 4.32
C ILE A 11 -6.60 15.06 4.67
N LEU A 12 -5.79 15.11 5.73
CA LEU A 12 -4.95 14.00 6.14
C LEU A 12 -5.76 12.75 6.50
N THR A 13 -6.90 12.93 7.17
CA THR A 13 -7.86 11.87 7.46
C THR A 13 -8.43 11.26 6.18
N VAL A 14 -8.86 12.09 5.22
CA VAL A 14 -9.39 11.63 3.92
C VAL A 14 -8.34 10.84 3.15
N LEU A 15 -7.09 11.29 3.12
CA LEU A 15 -6.00 10.58 2.46
C LEU A 15 -5.70 9.24 3.14
N THR A 16 -5.73 9.19 4.47
CA THR A 16 -5.56 7.95 5.25
C THR A 16 -6.67 6.94 4.93
N VAL A 17 -7.93 7.41 4.86
CA VAL A 17 -9.08 6.58 4.45
C VAL A 17 -8.95 6.10 3.01
N ALA A 18 -8.51 6.97 2.09
CA ALA A 18 -8.30 6.60 0.69
C ALA A 18 -7.22 5.52 0.53
N LEU A 19 -6.11 5.63 1.27
CA LEU A 19 -5.07 4.59 1.29
C LEU A 19 -5.61 3.26 1.83
N ALA A 20 -6.39 3.29 2.92
CA ALA A 20 -6.99 2.08 3.48
C ALA A 20 -7.95 1.41 2.47
N ALA A 21 -8.79 2.22 1.80
CA ALA A 21 -9.69 1.74 0.76
C ALA A 21 -8.93 1.12 -0.43
N ALA A 22 -7.80 1.71 -0.84
CA ALA A 22 -6.97 1.17 -1.91
C ALA A 22 -6.38 -0.21 -1.55
N HIS A 23 -5.93 -0.40 -0.30
CA HIS A 23 -5.48 -1.70 0.18
C HIS A 23 -6.61 -2.74 0.19
N ILE A 24 -7.81 -2.35 0.65
CA ILE A 24 -9.00 -3.23 0.65
C ILE A 24 -9.37 -3.62 -0.79
N ALA A 25 -9.36 -2.66 -1.72
CA ALA A 25 -9.67 -2.91 -3.11
C ALA A 25 -8.69 -3.91 -3.73
N LEU A 26 -7.40 -3.74 -3.50
CA LEU A 26 -6.39 -4.67 -4.02
C LEU A 26 -6.49 -6.06 -3.38
N ALA A 27 -6.69 -6.16 -2.07
CA ALA A 27 -6.94 -7.44 -1.41
C ALA A 27 -8.21 -8.12 -1.95
N GLY A 28 -9.27 -7.34 -2.19
CA GLY A 28 -10.50 -7.80 -2.83
C GLY A 28 -10.29 -8.29 -4.25
N LEU A 29 -9.44 -7.61 -5.03
CA LEU A 29 -9.06 -8.07 -6.36
C LEU A 29 -8.36 -9.43 -6.28
N TYR A 30 -7.38 -9.63 -5.40
CA TYR A 30 -6.75 -10.94 -5.21
C TYR A 30 -7.70 -12.05 -4.78
N LEU A 31 -8.75 -11.73 -4.01
CA LEU A 31 -9.80 -12.71 -3.67
C LEU A 31 -10.63 -13.11 -4.90
N ILE A 32 -10.81 -12.21 -5.87
CA ILE A 32 -11.59 -12.42 -7.08
C ILE A 32 -10.73 -13.02 -8.21
N ASP A 33 -9.44 -12.66 -8.29
CA ASP A 33 -8.54 -12.96 -9.40
C ASP A 33 -8.08 -14.43 -9.49
N ARG A 34 -8.61 -15.30 -8.60
CA ARG A 34 -8.43 -16.76 -8.67
C ARG A 34 -9.01 -17.44 -9.92
N ALA A 35 -9.65 -16.67 -10.79
CA ALA A 35 -10.22 -17.15 -12.05
C ALA A 35 -9.37 -16.78 -13.29
N ALA A 36 -8.30 -16.00 -13.15
CA ALA A 36 -7.45 -15.65 -14.29
C ALA A 36 -6.57 -16.85 -14.72
N PRO A 37 -6.40 -17.08 -16.04
CA PRO A 37 -5.50 -18.13 -16.52
C PRO A 37 -4.09 -17.90 -15.99
N ALA A 38 -3.44 -18.95 -15.48
CA ALA A 38 -2.08 -18.89 -14.99
C ALA A 38 -1.14 -18.37 -16.10
N ILE A 39 -0.70 -17.12 -15.98
CA ILE A 39 0.34 -16.57 -16.84
C ILE A 39 1.65 -17.17 -16.38
N VAL A 40 2.25 -17.99 -17.23
CA VAL A 40 3.44 -18.77 -16.88
C VAL A 40 4.68 -17.88 -16.99
N PRO A 41 5.51 -17.76 -15.93
CA PRO A 41 6.82 -17.13 -16.04
C PRO A 41 7.71 -17.92 -17.01
N VAL A 42 8.41 -17.25 -17.92
CA VAL A 42 9.35 -17.84 -18.87
C VAL A 42 10.76 -17.35 -18.55
N GLY A 43 11.65 -18.28 -18.19
CA GLY A 43 13.07 -17.97 -17.91
C GLY A 43 13.31 -17.20 -16.61
N MET A 44 12.37 -17.29 -15.67
CA MET A 44 12.52 -16.72 -14.33
C MET A 44 13.50 -17.57 -13.49
N PRO A 45 14.44 -16.96 -12.76
CA PRO A 45 15.30 -17.73 -11.85
C PRO A 45 14.48 -18.40 -10.74
N ASP A 46 14.77 -19.65 -10.39
CA ASP A 46 14.01 -20.44 -9.40
C ASP A 46 13.84 -19.72 -8.05
N TRP A 47 14.86 -19.01 -7.57
CA TRP A 47 14.78 -18.27 -6.31
C TRP A 47 13.78 -17.10 -6.37
N LEU A 48 13.65 -16.48 -7.54
CA LEU A 48 12.73 -15.38 -7.79
C LEU A 48 11.33 -15.92 -8.07
N GLU A 49 11.24 -17.05 -8.79
CA GLU A 49 10.01 -17.79 -8.99
C GLU A 49 9.41 -18.21 -7.65
N VAL A 50 10.23 -18.75 -6.74
CA VAL A 50 9.81 -18.97 -5.36
C VAL A 50 9.42 -17.63 -4.73
N PHE A 51 10.25 -16.59 -4.71
CA PHE A 51 9.85 -15.33 -4.04
C PHE A 51 8.51 -14.73 -4.55
N ILE A 52 8.25 -14.79 -5.85
CA ILE A 52 7.09 -14.18 -6.51
C ILE A 52 5.86 -15.10 -6.52
N LEU A 53 6.03 -16.41 -6.78
CA LEU A 53 4.94 -17.39 -6.81
C LEU A 53 4.65 -18.02 -5.42
N SER A 54 5.65 -18.10 -4.55
CA SER A 54 5.51 -18.55 -3.16
C SER A 54 4.88 -17.47 -2.28
N GLY A 55 4.89 -16.21 -2.73
CA GLY A 55 3.89 -15.22 -2.36
C GLY A 55 2.54 -15.58 -2.98
N ASP A 56 1.96 -16.70 -2.55
CA ASP A 56 0.57 -17.10 -2.84
C ASP A 56 -0.33 -15.87 -2.70
N ASP A 57 -1.39 -15.73 -3.51
CA ASP A 57 -2.37 -14.64 -3.41
C ASP A 57 -2.78 -14.37 -1.97
N HIS A 58 -2.84 -15.41 -1.13
CA HIS A 58 -3.06 -15.30 0.31
C HIS A 58 -2.05 -14.41 1.05
N PHE A 59 -0.76 -14.48 0.74
CA PHE A 59 0.27 -13.62 1.33
C PHE A 59 -0.02 -12.14 1.04
N TRP A 60 -0.28 -11.81 -0.23
CA TRP A 60 -0.59 -10.43 -0.64
C TRP A 60 -1.92 -9.95 -0.08
N ILE A 61 -2.95 -10.81 -0.04
CA ILE A 61 -4.22 -10.53 0.63
C ILE A 61 -3.99 -10.16 2.10
N VAL A 62 -3.26 -11.00 2.85
CA VAL A 62 -2.99 -10.78 4.27
C VAL A 62 -2.19 -9.51 4.48
N LEU A 63 -1.18 -9.26 3.65
CA LEU A 63 -0.33 -8.07 3.78
C LEU A 63 -1.12 -6.77 3.51
N HIS A 64 -1.90 -6.71 2.44
CA HIS A 64 -2.75 -5.56 2.13
C HIS A 64 -3.87 -5.38 3.16
N ALA A 65 -4.52 -6.46 3.61
CA ALA A 65 -5.51 -6.41 4.67
C ALA A 65 -4.92 -5.88 5.99
N THR A 66 -3.72 -6.33 6.36
CA THR A 66 -3.01 -5.85 7.55
C THR A 66 -2.70 -4.36 7.46
N ALA A 67 -2.21 -3.88 6.32
CA ALA A 67 -1.96 -2.46 6.09
C ALA A 67 -3.27 -1.62 6.16
N ALA A 68 -4.36 -2.12 5.58
CA ALA A 68 -5.67 -1.46 5.67
C ALA A 68 -6.15 -1.36 7.13
N LEU A 69 -6.08 -2.45 7.89
CA LEU A 69 -6.48 -2.48 9.30
C LEU A 69 -5.64 -1.53 10.15
N ALA A 70 -4.32 -1.47 9.91
CA ALA A 70 -3.44 -0.53 10.60
C ALA A 70 -3.84 0.93 10.33
N LEU A 71 -4.14 1.28 9.07
CA LEU A 71 -4.60 2.62 8.69
C LEU A 71 -5.95 2.97 9.32
N ILE A 72 -6.89 2.02 9.37
CA ILE A 72 -8.20 2.21 10.03
C ILE A 72 -8.00 2.42 11.53
N ALA A 73 -7.17 1.61 12.18
CA ALA A 73 -6.84 1.74 13.59
C ALA A 73 -6.20 3.10 13.90
N ALA A 74 -5.32 3.59 13.02
CA ALA A 74 -4.69 4.91 13.12
C ALA A 74 -5.66 6.09 13.10
N LEU A 75 -6.87 5.94 12.54
CA LEU A 75 -7.90 6.98 12.59
C LEU A 75 -8.36 7.25 14.03
N VAL A 76 -8.35 6.22 14.88
CA VAL A 76 -8.80 6.27 16.27
C VAL A 76 -7.61 6.39 17.24
N VAL A 77 -6.52 5.66 16.96
CA VAL A 77 -5.36 5.54 17.85
C VAL A 77 -4.21 6.38 17.32
N GLY A 78 -4.01 7.57 17.93
CA GLY A 78 -3.04 8.56 17.45
C GLY A 78 -1.61 8.05 17.29
N VAL A 79 -1.11 7.22 18.22
CA VAL A 79 0.25 6.66 18.19
C VAL A 79 0.51 5.72 17.00
N LEU A 80 -0.55 5.20 16.36
CA LEU A 80 -0.40 4.30 15.21
C LEU A 80 -0.30 5.04 13.88
N ARG A 81 -0.54 6.36 13.84
CA ARG A 81 -0.73 7.11 12.58
C ARG A 81 0.47 7.08 11.65
N ALA A 82 1.63 7.49 12.15
CA ALA A 82 2.86 7.47 11.36
C ALA A 82 3.25 6.04 10.99
N LEU A 83 3.17 5.11 11.96
CA LEU A 83 3.52 3.69 11.76
C LEU A 83 2.66 3.04 10.66
N ALA A 84 1.34 3.23 10.71
CA ALA A 84 0.41 2.68 9.73
C ALA A 84 0.66 3.26 8.33
N ALA A 85 0.98 4.55 8.24
CA ALA A 85 1.30 5.19 6.97
C ALA A 85 2.63 4.68 6.38
N PHE A 86 3.66 4.47 7.20
CA PHE A 86 4.91 3.84 6.76
C PHE A 86 4.69 2.40 6.31
N LEU A 87 3.93 1.62 7.08
CA LEU A 87 3.58 0.26 6.69
C LEU A 87 2.87 0.24 5.33
N SER A 88 1.85 1.10 5.13
CA SER A 88 1.15 1.25 3.86
C SER A 88 2.11 1.55 2.71
N GLN A 89 3.00 2.52 2.88
CA GLN A 89 3.99 2.89 1.88
C GLN A 89 4.90 1.69 1.53
N THR A 90 5.41 0.98 2.53
CA THR A 90 6.29 -0.18 2.33
C THR A 90 5.58 -1.30 1.60
N VAL A 91 4.32 -1.59 1.96
CA VAL A 91 3.52 -2.63 1.30
C VAL A 91 3.29 -2.29 -0.17
N TRP A 92 2.91 -1.04 -0.49
CA TRP A 92 2.78 -0.62 -1.88
C TRP A 92 4.09 -0.70 -2.64
N ALA A 93 5.20 -0.23 -2.06
CA ALA A 93 6.50 -0.29 -2.71
C ALA A 93 6.94 -1.74 -3.01
N ALA A 94 6.78 -2.65 -2.04
CA ALA A 94 7.10 -4.07 -2.21
C ALA A 94 6.23 -4.70 -3.31
N TRP A 95 4.93 -4.45 -3.28
CA TRP A 95 3.99 -4.95 -4.30
C TRP A 95 4.36 -4.45 -5.70
N CYS A 96 4.67 -3.16 -5.85
CA CYS A 96 5.06 -2.58 -7.14
C CYS A 96 6.36 -3.19 -7.69
N VAL A 97 7.36 -3.42 -6.84
CA VAL A 97 8.60 -4.10 -7.25
C VAL A 97 8.30 -5.52 -7.73
N VAL A 98 7.48 -6.27 -6.99
CA VAL A 98 7.12 -7.64 -7.36
C VAL A 98 6.36 -7.70 -8.68
N ILE A 99 5.37 -6.83 -8.90
CA ILE A 99 4.63 -6.78 -10.16
C ILE A 99 5.51 -6.34 -11.33
N PHE A 100 6.37 -5.33 -11.12
CA PHE A 100 7.33 -4.93 -12.13
C PHE A 100 8.23 -6.09 -12.51
N LEU A 101 8.80 -6.76 -11.52
CA LEU A 101 9.62 -7.94 -11.71
C LEU A 101 8.82 -8.99 -12.50
N TRP A 102 7.71 -9.47 -11.97
CA TRP A 102 6.87 -10.48 -12.63
C TRP A 102 6.59 -10.18 -14.11
N SER A 103 6.25 -8.93 -14.46
CA SER A 103 5.96 -8.55 -15.84
C SER A 103 7.13 -8.73 -16.82
N LEU A 104 8.39 -8.67 -16.35
CA LEU A 104 9.58 -8.89 -17.19
C LEU A 104 9.72 -10.34 -17.62
N TRP A 105 9.14 -11.26 -16.86
CA TRP A 105 9.25 -12.70 -17.08
C TRP A 105 7.94 -13.35 -17.54
N THR A 106 6.82 -12.64 -17.60
CA THR A 106 5.54 -13.17 -18.12
C THR A 106 5.46 -13.16 -19.64
N SER A 107 4.89 -14.22 -20.24
CA SER A 107 4.61 -14.29 -21.68
C SER A 107 3.19 -14.82 -21.94
N PRO A 108 2.29 -14.06 -22.60
CA PRO A 108 2.49 -12.71 -23.12
C PRO A 108 2.73 -11.67 -22.00
N PRO A 109 3.38 -10.53 -22.29
CA PRO A 109 3.69 -9.53 -21.28
C PRO A 109 2.41 -8.95 -20.67
N VAL A 110 2.39 -8.87 -19.34
CA VAL A 110 1.27 -8.31 -18.60
C VAL A 110 1.32 -6.79 -18.64
N SER A 111 0.16 -6.15 -18.82
CA SER A 111 0.07 -4.69 -18.78
C SER A 111 0.47 -4.15 -17.40
N LEU A 112 1.53 -3.34 -17.38
CA LEU A 112 1.99 -2.63 -16.19
C LEU A 112 1.28 -1.30 -15.94
N ALA A 113 0.38 -0.86 -16.82
CA ALA A 113 -0.21 0.47 -16.75
C ALA A 113 -0.93 0.74 -15.40
N ALA A 114 -1.82 -0.17 -14.99
CA ALA A 114 -2.55 -0.03 -13.72
C ALA A 114 -1.63 -0.16 -12.49
N PRO A 115 -0.73 -1.16 -12.39
CA PRO A 115 0.25 -1.23 -11.32
C PRO A 115 1.16 0.00 -11.18
N VAL A 116 1.63 0.56 -12.31
CA VAL A 116 2.48 1.76 -12.33
C VAL A 116 1.71 2.99 -11.89
N LEU A 117 0.47 3.17 -12.35
CA LEU A 117 -0.39 4.26 -11.89
C LEU A 117 -0.67 4.15 -10.37
N LEU A 118 -0.94 2.94 -9.88
CA LEU A 118 -1.07 2.68 -8.45
C LEU A 118 0.22 3.05 -7.71
N ALA A 119 1.39 2.61 -8.19
CA ALA A 119 2.69 2.92 -7.60
C ALA A 119 2.93 4.43 -7.46
N ILE A 120 2.72 5.16 -8.55
CA ILE A 120 2.95 6.61 -8.64
C ILE A 120 2.01 7.38 -7.69
N LEU A 121 0.82 6.85 -7.43
CA LEU A 121 -0.15 7.49 -6.56
C LEU A 121 0.05 7.10 -5.09
N THR A 122 0.08 5.81 -4.78
CA THR A 122 -0.01 5.33 -3.40
C THR A 122 1.30 5.41 -2.63
N VAL A 123 2.46 5.25 -3.29
CA VAL A 123 3.76 5.33 -2.60
C VAL A 123 4.09 6.77 -2.18
N PRO A 124 4.03 7.79 -3.07
CA PRO A 124 4.25 9.17 -2.65
C PRO A 124 3.17 9.65 -1.67
N LEU A 125 1.92 9.23 -1.86
CA LEU A 125 0.84 9.60 -0.96
C LEU A 125 1.06 9.02 0.44
N GLY A 126 1.45 7.75 0.56
CA GLY A 126 1.82 7.11 1.82
C GLY A 126 2.96 7.86 2.52
N ARG A 127 3.98 8.29 1.76
CA ARG A 127 5.10 9.09 2.29
C ARG A 127 4.63 10.45 2.83
N VAL A 128 3.78 11.16 2.09
CA VAL A 128 3.21 12.44 2.53
C VAL A 128 2.45 12.24 3.84
N VAL A 129 1.52 11.28 3.86
CA VAL A 129 0.71 10.98 5.05
C VAL A 129 1.59 10.61 6.26
N ALA A 130 2.62 9.78 6.07
CA ALA A 130 3.54 9.38 7.13
C ALA A 130 4.34 10.56 7.70
N SER A 131 4.89 11.40 6.83
CA SER A 131 5.66 12.58 7.25
C SER A 131 4.80 13.58 8.00
N THR A 132 3.59 13.86 7.51
CA THR A 132 2.67 14.82 8.13
C THR A 132 2.19 14.34 9.51
N TRP A 133 1.86 13.06 9.67
CA TRP A 133 1.51 12.52 10.99
C TRP A 133 2.66 12.57 11.99
N THR A 134 3.90 12.35 11.53
CA THR A 134 5.09 12.45 12.37
C THR A 134 5.30 13.87 12.88
N ASP A 135 5.14 14.86 12.01
CA ASP A 135 5.28 16.28 12.37
C ASP A 135 4.20 16.72 13.36
N GLU A 136 2.97 16.25 13.19
CA GLU A 136 1.87 16.52 14.14
C GLU A 136 2.15 15.91 15.52
N GLU A 137 2.62 14.67 15.59
CA GLU A 137 2.95 14.03 16.87
C GLU A 137 4.05 14.78 17.61
N MET A 138 5.09 15.20 16.88
CA MET A 138 6.18 16.01 17.43
C MET A 138 5.69 17.36 17.96
N HIS A 139 4.78 18.02 17.25
CA HIS A 139 4.20 19.30 17.68
C HIS A 139 3.34 19.17 18.94
N CYS A 140 2.56 18.09 19.04
CA CYS A 140 1.78 17.80 20.25
C CYS A 140 2.68 17.53 21.46
N ARG A 141 3.77 16.77 21.30
CA ARG A 141 4.73 16.47 22.37
C ARG A 141 5.49 17.70 22.89
N ARG A 142 5.74 18.70 22.04
CA ARG A 142 6.43 19.95 22.46
C ARG A 142 5.54 20.93 23.23
N LYS A 143 4.22 20.73 23.23
CA LYS A 143 3.24 21.63 23.84
C LYS A 143 2.63 21.12 25.15
N GLY A 144 2.83 19.85 25.49
CA GLY A 144 2.44 19.25 26.76
C GLY A 144 3.61 19.19 27.71
#